data_AF-A0A7W8KLV7-F1
#
_entry.id   AF-A0A7W8KLV7-F1
#
_cell.length_a   1.000
_cell.length_b   1.000
_cell.length_c   1.000
_cell.angle_alpha   90.00
_cell.angle_beta   90.00
_cell.angle_gamma   90.00
#
_symmetry.space_group_name_H-M   'P 1'
#
loop_
_entity.id
_entity.type
_entity.pdbx_description
1 polymer ?
#
loop_
_entity_poly.entity_id
_entity_poly.type
_entity_poly.pdbx_seq_one_letter_code
_entity_poly.pdbx_strand_id
1 'polypeptide(L)' 'MAGLWNRTVTPDGLLESCTIITRPPTPDLVDVHDRMPALLLSKDIVAWLDAPPAQARTAALTSWQPRILTVTPA' A
#
# COMPACT_ATOMS: atom_id res chain seq x y z
N MET A 1 -3.59 -3.47 2.66
CA MET A 1 -2.55 -2.56 2.09
C MET A 1 -2.81 -2.44 0.61
N ALA A 2 -2.53 -1.29 0.00
CA ALA A 2 -2.58 -1.12 -1.45
C ALA A 2 -1.40 -1.84 -2.11
N GLY A 3 -1.66 -2.54 -3.21
CA GLY A 3 -0.65 -3.33 -3.91
C GLY A 3 -1.00 -3.57 -5.36
N LEU A 4 0.02 -3.76 -6.18
CA LEU A 4 -0.13 -4.11 -7.59
C LEU A 4 0.21 -5.59 -7.78
N TRP A 5 -0.38 -6.22 -8.78
CA TRP A 5 -0.04 -7.58 -9.17
C TRP A 5 0.12 -7.65 -10.68
N ASN A 6 0.93 -8.61 -11.12
CA ASN A 6 1.05 -8.92 -12.54
C ASN A 6 1.42 -10.40 -12.72
N ARG A 7 1.10 -10.92 -13.91
CA ARG A 7 1.62 -12.18 -14.42
C ARG A 7 2.64 -11.90 -15.51
N THR A 8 3.73 -12.64 -15.52
CA THR A 8 4.76 -12.51 -16.55
C THR A 8 5.33 -13.87 -16.89
N VAL A 9 5.54 -14.12 -18.19
CA VAL A 9 6.23 -15.33 -18.64
C VAL A 9 7.73 -15.14 -18.46
N THR A 10 8.36 -16.07 -17.77
CA THR A 10 9.81 -16.11 -17.52
C THR A 10 10.41 -17.37 -18.17
N PRO A 11 11.74 -17.49 -18.29
CA PRO A 11 12.37 -18.73 -18.75
C PRO A 11 11.99 -19.97 -17.93
N ASP A 12 11.68 -19.78 -16.64
CA ASP A 12 11.30 -20.86 -15.70
C ASP A 12 9.78 -21.13 -15.68
N GLY A 13 9.00 -20.39 -16.48
CA GLY A 13 7.54 -20.54 -16.57
C GLY A 13 6.76 -19.28 -16.21
N LEU A 14 5.45 -19.44 -16.00
CA LEU A 14 4.56 -18.34 -15.63
C LEU A 14 4.81 -17.92 -14.17
N LEU A 15 5.22 -16.66 -13.98
CA LEU A 15 5.36 -16.05 -12.66
C LEU A 15 4.16 -15.13 -12.39
N GLU A 16 3.40 -15.43 -11.34
CA GLU A 16 2.46 -14.49 -10.74
C GLU A 16 3.13 -13.83 -9.53
N SER A 17 3.12 -12.51 -9.49
CA SER A 17 3.75 -11.76 -8.41
C SER A 17 2.94 -10.51 -8.05
N CYS A 18 3.17 -10.02 -6.84
CA CYS A 18 2.60 -8.77 -6.36
C CYS A 18 3.64 -7.93 -5.62
N THR A 19 3.35 -6.65 -5.48
CA THR A 19 4.18 -5.70 -4.73
C THR A 19 3.31 -4.79 -3.88
N ILE A 20 3.85 -4.34 -2.76
CA ILE A 20 3.21 -3.38 -1.87
C ILE A 20 3.61 -1.97 -2.30
N ILE A 21 2.62 -1.10 -2.43
CA ILE A 21 2.87 0.32 -2.68
C ILE A 21 3.36 0.96 -1.39
N THR A 22 4.48 1.67 -1.47
CA THR A 22 5.04 2.46 -0.38
C THR A 22 4.80 3.95 -0.55
N ARG A 23 4.84 4.67 0.56
CA ARG A 23 4.71 6.12 0.68
C ARG A 23 5.69 6.61 1.75
N PRO A 24 5.96 7.92 1.84
CA PRO A 24 6.65 8.48 3.00
C PRO A 24 5.93 8.13 4.32
N PRO A 25 6.67 8.04 5.43
CA PRO A 25 6.11 7.77 6.74
C PRO A 25 5.24 8.93 7.19
N THR A 26 4.36 8.62 8.14
CA THR A 26 3.65 9.63 8.92
C THR A 26 4.63 10.24 9.94
N PRO A 27 4.34 11.41 10.54
CA PRO A 27 5.15 11.92 11.64
C PRO A 27 5.31 10.91 12.78
N ASP A 28 4.28 10.08 13.02
CA ASP A 28 4.31 9.02 14.05
C ASP A 28 5.31 7.88 13.75
N LEU A 29 5.81 7.76 12.52
CA LEU A 29 6.67 6.68 12.05
C LEU A 29 7.99 7.14 11.42
N VAL A 30 8.24 8.45 11.38
CA VAL A 30 9.41 9.01 10.68
C VAL A 30 10.73 8.52 11.27
N ASP A 31 10.75 8.26 12.58
CA ASP A 31 11.94 7.77 13.30
C ASP A 31 12.16 6.26 13.13
N VAL A 32 11.20 5.53 12.54
CA VAL A 32 11.31 4.08 12.31
C VAL A 32 11.98 3.79 10.96
N HIS A 33 11.48 4.38 9.87
CA HIS A 33 12.01 4.20 8.51
C HIS A 33 11.45 5.25 7.54
N ASP A 34 12.20 5.55 6.47
CA ASP A 34 11.82 6.50 5.40
C ASP A 34 10.67 6.02 4.47
N ARG A 35 10.15 4.80 4.67
CA ARG A 35 9.07 4.23 3.87
C ARG A 35 8.05 3.55 4.75
N MET A 36 6.79 3.75 4.41
CA MET A 36 5.63 3.11 5.03
C MET A 36 4.75 2.47 3.95
N PRO A 37 4.13 1.31 4.22
CA PRO A 37 3.11 0.76 3.33
C PRO A 37 1.92 1.72 3.18
N ALA A 38 1.35 1.79 1.97
CA ALA A 38 0.08 2.45 1.71
C ALA A 38 -1.05 1.64 2.38
N LEU A 39 -1.45 2.07 3.59
CA LEU A 39 -2.55 1.47 4.32
C LEU A 39 -3.89 1.90 3.71
N LEU A 40 -4.82 0.94 3.67
CA LEU A 40 -6.21 1.17 3.26
C LEU A 40 -7.11 0.89 4.45
N LEU A 41 -7.98 1.84 4.78
CA LEU A 41 -9.12 1.59 5.66
C LEU A 41 -10.17 0.76 4.92
N SER A 42 -10.94 -0.03 5.66
CA SER A 42 -11.94 -0.95 5.09
C SER A 42 -12.93 -0.27 4.14
N LYS A 43 -13.30 0.98 4.44
CA LYS A 43 -14.23 1.79 3.63
C LYS A 43 -13.71 2.13 2.23
N ASP A 44 -12.39 2.13 2.04
CA ASP A 44 -11.76 2.58 0.78
C ASP A 44 -11.30 1.39 -0.09
N ILE A 45 -11.52 0.14 0.35
CA ILE A 45 -11.12 -1.06 -0.39
C ILE A 45 -11.78 -1.10 -1.77
N VAL A 46 -13.09 -0.81 -1.85
CA VAL A 46 -13.83 -0.81 -3.12
C VAL A 46 -13.28 0.26 -4.06
N ALA A 47 -13.03 1.47 -3.55
CA ALA A 47 -12.43 2.54 -4.34
C ALA A 47 -11.01 2.21 -4.82
N TRP A 48 -10.26 1.42 -4.06
CA TRP A 48 -8.94 0.94 -4.48
C TRP A 48 -9.01 -0.07 -5.62
N LEU A 49 -9.96 -1.01 -5.56
CA LEU A 49 -10.05 -2.13 -6.51
C LEU A 49 -10.77 -1.76 -7.81
N ASP A 50 -11.85 -0.98 -7.71
CA ASP A 50 -12.81 -0.84 -8.82
C ASP A 50 -12.73 0.54 -9.52
N ALA A 51 -12.09 1.53 -8.90
CA ALA A 51 -12.03 2.87 -9.46
C ALA A 51 -10.94 2.99 -10.55
N PRO A 52 -11.05 4.00 -11.44
CA PRO A 52 -9.99 4.30 -12.39
C PRO A 52 -8.64 4.54 -11.70
N PRO A 53 -7.50 4.26 -12.36
CA PRO A 53 -6.17 4.31 -11.73
C PRO A 53 -5.85 5.61 -10.98
N ALA A 54 -6.30 6.76 -11.48
CA ALA A 54 -6.12 8.04 -10.80
C ALA A 54 -6.82 8.11 -9.44
N GLN A 55 -8.04 7.56 -9.32
CA GLN A 55 -8.81 7.53 -8.08
C GLN A 55 -8.28 6.47 -7.12
N ALA A 56 -7.94 5.29 -7.62
CA ALA A 56 -7.27 4.26 -6.82
C ALA A 56 -5.96 4.77 -6.22
N ARG A 57 -5.14 5.50 -7.00
CA ARG A 57 -3.93 6.16 -6.50
C ARG A 57 -4.22 7.13 -5.36
N THR A 58 -5.29 7.91 -5.45
CA THR A 58 -5.72 8.79 -4.35
C THR A 58 -6.02 7.99 -3.09
N ALA A 59 -6.81 6.92 -3.18
CA ALA A 59 -7.09 6.04 -2.04
C ALA A 59 -5.79 5.48 -1.40
N ALA A 60 -4.83 5.00 -2.19
CA ALA A 60 -3.55 4.51 -1.65
C ALA A 60 -2.74 5.59 -0.91
N LEU A 61 -2.88 6.86 -1.29
CA LEU A 61 -2.14 7.97 -0.66
C LEU A 61 -2.86 8.55 0.56
N THR A 62 -4.19 8.49 0.62
CA THR A 62 -4.99 9.25 1.59
C THR A 62 -5.90 8.41 2.48
N SER A 63 -6.02 7.10 2.26
CA SER A 63 -6.98 6.26 3.02
C SER A 63 -6.62 6.11 4.50
N TRP A 64 -5.36 6.26 4.88
CA TRP A 64 -4.89 6.15 6.27
C TRP A 64 -5.25 7.38 7.16
N GLN A 65 -5.12 7.22 8.48
CA GLN A 65 -5.21 8.30 9.47
C GLN A 65 -4.03 8.25 10.45
N PRO A 66 -3.56 9.40 11.00
CA PRO A 66 -2.58 9.43 12.08
C PRO A 66 -3.02 8.62 13.30
N ARG A 67 -2.05 8.10 14.06
CA ARG A 67 -2.27 7.37 15.32
C ARG A 67 -3.09 6.07 15.26
N ILE A 68 -3.28 5.47 14.08
CA ILE A 68 -3.90 4.13 13.96
C ILE A 68 -2.89 2.98 14.19
N LEU A 69 -1.61 3.29 14.32
CA LEU A 69 -0.52 2.34 14.52
C LEU A 69 0.15 2.56 15.86
N THR A 70 0.55 1.47 16.50
CA THR A 70 1.38 1.47 17.71
C THR A 70 2.70 0.80 17.36
N VAL A 71 3.82 1.48 17.65
CA VAL A 71 5.16 0.90 17.53
C VAL A 71 5.53 0.32 18.89
N THR A 72 5.87 -0.96 18.93
CA THR A 72 6.38 -1.61 20.14
C THR A 72 7.86 -1.91 19.93
N PRO A 73 8.76 -1.52 20.86
CA PRO A 73 10.17 -1.89 20.76
C PRO A 73 10.32 -3.41 20.79
N ALA A 74 11.34 -3.91 20.06
CA ALA A 74 11.69 -5.32 20.01
C ALA A 74 12.33 -5.81 21.31
#